data_AF-A0ABD3C4N4-F1
#
_entry.id   AF-A0ABD3C4N4-F1
#
_cell.length_a   1.000
_cell.length_b   1.000
_cell.length_c   1.000
_cell.angle_alpha   90.00
_cell.angle_beta   90.00
_cell.angle_gamma   90.00
#
_symmetry.space_group_name_H-M   'P 1'
#
loop_
_entity.id
_entity.type
_entity.pdbx_description
1 polymer ?
#
loop_
_entity_poly.entity_id
_entity_poly.type
_entity_poly.pdbx_seq_one_letter_code
_entity_poly.pdbx_strand_id
1 'polypeptide(L)'
;MATRVGHVVRTHKWGDDKSYRCVSQEEDSEGNVGIKLNIDLMAIAGEALKSNITTIGPLVLPASEQLLFALNLIRRKLFDSKLKPYIPDFKQAFEHFCIHAGGRAVIDEMQKSLRLTEEQVEASTMDGDDD
;
A
#
# COMPACT_ATOMS: atom_id res chain seq x y z
N MET A 1 2.62 -29.75 -9.11
CA MET A 1 2.75 -29.22 -7.73
C MET A 1 1.63 -28.20 -7.52
N ALA A 2 0.74 -28.42 -6.56
CA ALA A 2 -0.26 -27.43 -6.21
C ALA A 2 0.35 -26.46 -5.18
N THR A 3 0.60 -25.22 -5.57
CA THR A 3 1.02 -24.15 -4.65
C THR A 3 -0.17 -23.77 -3.77
N ARG A 4 -0.03 -23.97 -2.45
CA ARG A 4 -1.05 -23.59 -1.47
C ARG A 4 -0.82 -22.14 -1.03
N VAL A 5 -1.83 -21.30 -1.15
CA VAL A 5 -1.76 -19.92 -0.63
C VAL A 5 -1.76 -19.95 0.89
N GLY A 6 -0.77 -19.29 1.52
CA GLY A 6 -0.65 -19.23 2.98
C GLY A 6 -1.64 -18.25 3.61
N HIS A 7 -1.64 -17.00 3.15
CA HIS A 7 -2.47 -15.92 3.69
C HIS A 7 -3.00 -15.01 2.59
N VAL A 8 -4.23 -14.52 2.76
CA VAL A 8 -4.87 -13.55 1.85
C VAL A 8 -5.52 -12.47 2.69
N VAL A 9 -5.20 -11.21 2.39
CA VAL A 9 -5.85 -10.04 2.97
C VAL A 9 -6.43 -9.20 1.84
N ARG A 10 -7.72 -8.89 1.93
CA ARG A 10 -8.40 -7.97 1.01
C ARG A 10 -8.81 -6.72 1.76
N THR A 11 -8.49 -5.56 1.19
CA THR A 11 -8.86 -4.26 1.75
C THR A 11 -9.72 -3.52 0.74
N HIS A 12 -10.84 -2.96 1.18
CA HIS A 12 -11.74 -2.15 0.35
C HIS A 12 -12.27 -0.96 1.16
N LYS A 13 -12.49 0.18 0.50
CA LYS A 13 -12.94 1.44 1.13
C LYS A 13 -14.29 1.95 0.61
N TRP A 14 -15.05 1.11 -0.09
CA TRP A 14 -16.34 1.47 -0.74
C TRP A 14 -17.41 2.11 0.16
N GLY A 15 -17.42 1.82 1.46
CA GLY A 15 -18.39 2.37 2.41
C GLY A 15 -18.06 3.77 2.91
N ASP A 16 -16.97 4.37 2.44
CA ASP A 16 -16.57 5.73 2.73
C ASP A 16 -16.91 6.63 1.54
N ASP A 17 -17.71 7.68 1.76
CA ASP A 17 -18.21 8.57 0.71
C ASP A 17 -17.09 9.23 -0.10
N LYS A 18 -15.98 9.60 0.56
CA LYS A 18 -14.82 10.19 -0.13
C LYS A 18 -14.17 9.17 -1.05
N SER A 19 -13.99 7.95 -0.56
CA SER A 19 -13.49 6.81 -1.33
C SER A 19 -14.39 6.43 -2.48
N TYR A 20 -15.71 6.47 -2.30
CA TYR A 20 -16.66 6.19 -3.38
C TYR A 20 -16.60 7.25 -4.49
N ARG A 21 -16.50 8.54 -4.13
CA ARG A 21 -16.47 9.67 -5.08
C ARG A 21 -15.06 9.99 -5.60
N CYS A 22 -14.04 9.20 -5.25
CA CYS A 22 -12.66 9.52 -5.65
C CYS A 22 -12.38 9.26 -7.14
N VAL A 23 -13.16 8.37 -7.75
CA VAL A 23 -13.16 8.08 -9.18
C VAL A 23 -14.60 7.94 -9.63
N SER A 24 -15.08 8.82 -10.49
CA SER A 24 -16.44 8.78 -11.05
C SER A 24 -16.37 8.93 -12.57
N GLN A 25 -17.29 8.28 -13.27
CA GLN A 25 -17.53 8.56 -14.69
C GLN A 25 -18.51 9.73 -14.78
N GLU A 26 -18.11 10.82 -15.43
CA GLU A 26 -18.90 12.05 -15.55
C GLU A 26 -18.82 12.59 -16.98
N GLU A 27 -19.86 13.30 -17.41
CA GLU A 27 -19.90 14.01 -18.68
C GLU A 27 -19.29 15.41 -18.51
N ASP A 28 -18.40 15.81 -19.41
CA ASP A 28 -17.83 17.15 -19.42
C ASP A 28 -18.81 18.19 -20.00
N SER A 29 -18.39 19.46 -20.03
CA SER A 29 -19.23 20.55 -20.56
C SER A 29 -19.50 20.47 -22.07
N GLU A 30 -18.74 19.65 -22.79
CA GLU A 30 -18.85 19.46 -24.25
C GLU A 30 -19.66 18.20 -24.60
N GLY A 31 -20.15 17.47 -23.59
CA GLY A 31 -20.95 16.26 -23.75
C GLY A 31 -20.13 14.97 -23.86
N ASN A 32 -18.82 15.02 -23.59
CA ASN A 32 -17.97 13.83 -23.66
C ASN A 32 -17.94 13.13 -22.30
N VAL A 33 -18.16 11.82 -22.31
CA VAL A 33 -18.09 11.01 -21.09
C VAL A 33 -16.63 10.66 -20.79
N GLY A 34 -16.14 11.06 -19.61
CA GLY A 34 -14.79 10.82 -19.13
C GLY A 34 -14.74 10.28 -17.70
N ILE A 35 -13.51 10.09 -17.20
CA ILE A 35 -13.25 9.72 -15.80
C ILE A 35 -12.77 10.95 -15.04
N LYS A 36 -13.47 11.30 -13.97
CA LYS A 36 -13.07 12.32 -13.02
C LYS A 36 -12.34 11.68 -11.86
N LEU A 37 -11.12 12.15 -11.63
CA LEU A 37 -10.29 11.76 -10.50
C LEU A 37 -10.28 12.89 -9.48
N ASN A 38 -10.60 12.57 -8.23
CA ASN A 38 -10.52 13.53 -7.12
C ASN A 38 -9.08 13.63 -6.60
N ILE A 39 -8.67 14.81 -6.13
CA ILE A 39 -7.36 15.02 -5.48
C ILE A 39 -7.15 14.11 -4.26
N ASP A 40 -8.25 13.73 -3.60
CA ASP A 40 -8.21 12.82 -2.44
C ASP A 40 -7.80 11.38 -2.81
N LEU A 41 -7.79 11.02 -4.11
CA LEU A 41 -7.51 9.66 -4.58
C LEU A 41 -6.19 9.10 -4.02
N MET A 42 -5.12 9.89 -4.06
CA MET A 42 -3.81 9.46 -3.56
C MET A 42 -3.82 9.20 -2.06
N ALA A 43 -4.49 10.07 -1.28
CA ALA A 43 -4.61 9.89 0.16
C ALA A 43 -5.44 8.64 0.50
N ILE A 44 -6.56 8.43 -0.18
CA ILE A 44 -7.44 7.27 -0.01
C ILE A 44 -6.71 5.97 -0.36
N ALA A 45 -5.97 5.95 -1.47
CA ALA A 45 -5.15 4.81 -1.88
C ALA A 45 -4.07 4.50 -0.84
N GLY A 46 -3.36 5.51 -0.34
CA GLY A 46 -2.35 5.36 0.71
C GLY A 46 -2.93 4.81 2.02
N GLU A 47 -4.11 5.27 2.43
CA GLU A 47 -4.82 4.72 3.59
C GLU A 47 -5.23 3.26 3.40
N ALA A 48 -5.77 2.92 2.21
CA ALA A 48 -6.15 1.55 1.88
C ALA A 48 -4.92 0.62 1.93
N LEU A 49 -3.82 1.06 1.35
CA LEU A 49 -2.55 0.33 1.36
C LEU A 49 -2.02 0.15 2.79
N LYS A 50 -1.98 1.22 3.58
CA LYS A 50 -1.55 1.18 4.97
C LYS A 50 -2.38 0.20 5.79
N SER A 51 -3.71 0.19 5.59
CA SER A 51 -4.62 -0.75 6.25
C SER A 51 -4.32 -2.20 5.84
N ASN A 52 -4.05 -2.46 4.57
CA ASN A 52 -3.69 -3.78 4.06
C ASN A 52 -2.37 -4.28 4.67
N ILE A 53 -1.30 -3.48 4.57
CA ILE A 53 0.04 -3.81 5.09
C ILE A 53 0.01 -4.05 6.61
N THR A 54 -0.74 -3.22 7.35
CA THR A 54 -0.88 -3.37 8.81
C THR A 54 -1.61 -4.67 9.18
N THR A 55 -2.51 -5.15 8.32
CA THR A 55 -3.29 -6.38 8.55
C THR A 55 -2.51 -7.64 8.14
N ILE A 56 -1.80 -7.60 7.01
CA ILE A 56 -0.98 -8.74 6.54
C ILE A 56 0.27 -8.93 7.42
N GLY A 57 0.84 -7.85 7.95
CA GLY A 57 2.09 -7.86 8.72
C GLY A 57 2.14 -8.97 9.79
N PRO A 58 1.22 -9.02 10.76
CA PRO A 58 1.22 -10.06 11.80
C PRO A 58 1.07 -11.50 11.28
N LEU A 59 0.56 -11.69 10.06
CA LEU A 59 0.37 -13.02 9.47
C LEU A 59 1.63 -13.56 8.79
N VAL A 60 2.52 -12.66 8.36
CA VAL A 60 3.68 -13.01 7.49
C VAL A 60 5.02 -12.68 8.13
N LEU A 61 5.05 -11.71 9.05
CA LEU A 61 6.29 -11.27 9.68
C LEU A 61 6.72 -12.23 10.80
N PRO A 62 8.03 -12.42 11.00
CA PRO A 62 8.54 -13.20 12.11
C PRO A 62 8.23 -12.53 13.46
N ALA A 63 8.18 -13.33 14.53
CA ALA A 63 7.82 -12.85 15.88
C ALA A 63 8.74 -11.73 16.39
N SER A 64 10.01 -11.70 15.97
CA SER A 64 10.97 -10.64 16.27
C SER A 64 10.50 -9.27 15.75
N GLU A 65 10.08 -9.20 14.50
CA GLU A 65 9.57 -7.98 13.85
C GLU A 65 8.26 -7.51 14.50
N GLN A 66 7.38 -8.45 14.82
CA GLN A 66 6.12 -8.14 15.51
C GLN A 66 6.36 -7.55 16.90
N LEU A 67 7.32 -8.09 17.66
CA LEU A 67 7.69 -7.58 18.98
C LEU A 67 8.29 -6.17 18.90
N LEU A 68 9.21 -5.93 17.95
CA LEU A 68 9.79 -4.61 17.72
C LEU A 68 8.72 -3.56 17.39
N PHE A 69 7.78 -3.91 16.52
CA PHE A 69 6.66 -3.05 16.18
C PHE A 69 5.76 -2.76 17.39
N ALA A 70 5.38 -3.80 18.14
CA ALA A 70 4.53 -3.65 19.32
C ALA A 70 5.19 -2.78 20.41
N LEU A 71 6.48 -3.00 20.70
CA LEU A 71 7.23 -2.20 21.66
C LEU A 71 7.35 -0.75 21.20
N ASN A 72 7.61 -0.50 19.92
CA ASN A 72 7.64 0.86 19.37
C ASN A 72 6.28 1.56 19.50
N LEU A 73 5.19 0.84 19.19
CA LEU A 73 3.83 1.38 19.29
C LEU A 73 3.47 1.74 20.73
N ILE A 74 3.75 0.86 21.69
CA ILE A 74 3.53 1.10 23.13
C ILE A 74 4.38 2.28 23.60
N ARG A 75 5.66 2.31 23.24
CA ARG A 75 6.58 3.37 23.63
C ARG A 75 6.09 4.73 23.11
N ARG A 76 5.65 4.77 21.86
CA ARG A 76 5.13 5.99 21.24
C ARG A 76 3.81 6.45 21.86
N LYS A 77 2.95 5.50 22.25
CA LYS A 77 1.65 5.82 22.87
C LYS A 77 1.79 6.29 24.31
N LEU A 78 2.74 5.75 25.07
CA LEU A 78 2.89 6.02 26.51
C LEU A 78 3.95 7.07 26.86
N PHE A 79 5.01 7.21 26.07
CA PHE A 79 6.13 8.10 26.42
C PHE A 79 6.23 9.32 25.50
N ASP A 80 6.29 9.11 24.19
CA ASP A 80 6.51 10.21 23.25
C ASP A 80 5.81 9.96 21.91
N SER A 81 4.74 10.72 21.66
CA SER A 81 3.98 10.65 20.40
C SER A 81 4.78 11.14 19.19
N LYS A 82 5.87 11.91 19.41
CA LYS A 82 6.78 12.44 18.37
C LYS A 82 7.82 11.42 17.90
N LEU A 83 7.98 10.28 18.58
CA LEU A 83 8.84 9.19 18.10
C LEU A 83 8.40 8.73 16.71
N LYS A 84 9.37 8.57 15.80
CA LYS A 84 9.10 8.02 14.48
C LYS A 84 8.59 6.58 14.62
N PRO A 85 7.47 6.23 13.94
CA PRO A 85 6.98 4.85 13.94
C PRO A 85 8.03 3.91 13.36
N TYR A 86 8.19 2.77 14.01
CA TYR A 86 8.93 1.65 13.45
C TYR A 86 8.14 1.04 12.29
N ILE A 87 8.82 0.82 11.17
CA ILE A 87 8.28 0.14 9.99
C ILE A 87 8.93 -1.24 9.96
N PRO A 88 8.15 -2.33 10.07
CA PRO A 88 8.68 -3.70 10.01
C PRO A 88 9.40 -3.98 8.69
N ASP A 89 10.40 -4.86 8.73
CA ASP A 89 11.12 -5.28 7.53
C ASP A 89 10.41 -6.44 6.83
N PHE A 90 9.59 -6.09 5.84
CA PHE A 90 8.83 -7.07 5.04
C PHE A 90 9.71 -7.95 4.15
N LYS A 91 10.98 -7.62 3.93
CA LYS A 91 11.92 -8.47 3.19
C LYS A 91 12.28 -9.74 3.96
N GLN A 92 12.05 -9.78 5.27
CA GLN A 92 12.17 -11.03 6.06
C GLN A 92 10.99 -11.98 5.84
N ALA A 93 9.87 -11.48 5.31
CA ALA A 93 8.66 -12.27 5.06
C ALA A 93 8.46 -12.66 3.59
N PHE A 94 9.04 -11.90 2.65
CA PHE A 94 8.83 -12.09 1.22
C PHE A 94 10.13 -12.00 0.43
N GLU A 95 10.33 -12.96 -0.47
CA GLU A 95 11.46 -12.98 -1.42
C GLU A 95 11.16 -12.14 -2.67
N HIS A 96 9.91 -12.19 -3.14
CA HIS A 96 9.46 -11.49 -4.34
C HIS A 96 8.20 -10.65 -4.07
N PHE A 97 8.14 -9.47 -4.69
CA PHE A 97 7.00 -8.58 -4.65
C PHE A 97 6.41 -8.46 -6.05
N CYS A 98 5.09 -8.62 -6.18
CA CYS A 98 4.37 -8.35 -7.42
C CYS A 98 3.40 -7.22 -7.15
N ILE A 99 3.66 -6.05 -7.73
CA ILE A 99 2.89 -4.83 -7.49
C ILE A 99 2.18 -4.48 -8.79
N HIS A 100 0.88 -4.76 -8.85
CA HIS A 100 0.04 -4.20 -9.90
C HIS A 100 -0.60 -2.92 -9.37
N ALA A 101 -0.14 -1.77 -9.86
CA ALA A 101 -0.65 -0.48 -9.48
C ALA A 101 -1.09 0.31 -10.72
N GLY A 102 -2.20 1.05 -10.61
CA GLY A 102 -2.74 1.85 -11.70
C GLY A 102 -1.94 3.12 -12.05
N GLY A 103 -0.78 3.35 -11.42
CA GLY A 103 0.08 4.49 -11.72
C GLY A 103 1.35 4.55 -10.85
N ARG A 104 2.38 5.23 -11.37
CA ARG A 104 3.72 5.34 -10.78
C ARG A 104 3.75 5.81 -9.32
N ALA A 105 2.93 6.81 -8.97
CA ALA A 105 2.87 7.34 -7.62
C ALA A 105 2.48 6.28 -6.56
N VAL A 106 1.68 5.30 -6.93
CA VAL A 106 1.27 4.20 -6.03
C VAL A 106 2.42 3.21 -5.84
N ILE A 107 3.23 2.98 -6.88
CA ILE A 107 4.43 2.13 -6.82
C ILE A 107 5.48 2.79 -5.93
N ASP A 108 5.74 4.09 -6.10
CA ASP A 108 6.72 4.83 -5.31
C ASP A 108 6.35 4.82 -3.81
N GLU A 109 5.07 4.98 -3.47
CA GLU A 109 4.60 4.88 -2.09
C GLU A 109 4.68 3.45 -1.53
N MET A 110 4.44 2.42 -2.35
CA MET A 110 4.67 1.02 -1.97
C MET A 110 6.14 0.75 -1.69
N GLN A 111 7.03 1.19 -2.58
CA GLN A 111 8.48 1.06 -2.45
C GLN A 111 8.97 1.69 -1.15
N LYS A 112 8.52 2.92 -0.86
CA LYS A 112 8.85 3.65 0.37
C LYS A 112 8.28 3.00 1.62
N SER A 113 7.03 2.55 1.58
CA SER A 113 6.34 1.96 2.73
C SER A 113 6.91 0.60 3.12
N LEU A 114 7.29 -0.22 2.14
CA LEU A 114 7.84 -1.56 2.34
C LEU A 114 9.38 -1.59 2.32
N ARG A 115 10.04 -0.45 2.07
CA ARG A 115 11.50 -0.31 1.93
C ARG A 115 12.09 -1.26 0.88
N LEU A 116 11.41 -1.33 -0.26
CA LEU A 116 11.82 -2.13 -1.40
C LEU A 116 12.96 -1.45 -2.16
N THR A 117 13.84 -2.26 -2.74
CA THR A 117 14.88 -1.76 -3.67
C THR A 117 14.26 -1.45 -5.03
N GLU A 118 14.99 -0.70 -5.87
CA GLU A 118 14.58 -0.41 -7.24
C GLU A 118 14.37 -1.71 -8.05
N GLU A 119 15.28 -2.68 -7.91
CA GLU A 119 15.16 -4.01 -8.53
C GLU A 119 13.86 -4.73 -8.14
N GLN A 120 13.42 -4.62 -6.89
CA GLN A 120 12.19 -5.27 -6.41
C GLN A 120 10.91 -4.64 -6.99
N VAL A 121 10.97 -3.42 -7.50
CA VAL A 121 9.83 -2.72 -8.10
C VAL A 121 9.99 -2.49 -9.61
N GLU A 122 11.14 -2.84 -10.19
CA GLU A 122 11.49 -2.63 -11.60
C GLU A 122 10.39 -3.16 -12.54
N ALA A 123 10.00 -4.43 -12.36
CA ALA A 123 8.95 -5.07 -13.15
C ALA A 123 7.58 -4.38 -13.04
N SER A 124 7.35 -3.60 -11.99
CA SER A 124 6.13 -2.81 -11.81
C SER A 124 6.27 -1.39 -12.37
N THR A 125 7.50 -0.91 -12.51
CA THR A 125 7.88 0.48 -12.81
C THR A 125 8.18 0.72 -14.29
N MET A 126 8.57 -0.32 -15.03
CA MET A 126 8.77 -0.24 -16.47
C MET A 126 7.48 0.21 -17.18
N ASP A 127 7.38 1.50 -17.41
CA ASP A 127 6.65 2.05 -18.54
C ASP A 127 7.43 1.61 -19.79
N GLY A 128 6.76 1.12 -20.84
CA GLY A 128 7.39 0.52 -22.02
C GLY A 128 8.16 1.49 -22.92
N ASP A 129 8.98 2.38 -22.34
CA ASP A 129 9.76 3.43 -23.00
C ASP A 129 11.27 3.12 -23.06
N ASP A 130 11.70 1.92 -22.68
CA ASP A 130 13.04 1.39 -22.98
C ASP A 130 12.99 0.56 -24.28
N ASP A 131 12.73 1.22 -25.42
CA ASP A 131 13.09 0.81 -26.79
C ASP A 131 13.17 2.02 -27.74
#